data_AF-A0A523TH53-F1
#
_entry.id   AF-A0A523TH53-F1
#
_cell.length_a   1.000
_cell.length_b   1.000
_cell.length_c   1.000
_cell.angle_alpha   90.00
_cell.angle_beta   90.00
_cell.angle_gamma   90.00
#
_symmetry.space_group_name_H-M   'P 1'
#
loop_
_entity.id
_entity.type
_entity.pdbx_description
1 polymer ?
#
loop_
_entity_poly.entity_id
_entity_poly.type
_entity_poly.pdbx_seq_one_letter_code
_entity_poly.pdbx_strand_id
1 'polypeptide(L)'
;MRERFSLDDEVIEAILEPQNRIIMVVGASDTGKTTLVEDILTLLARTFKKVAVVDGDIGQSHLGPPTTIGWGLIQNKFESWKKIPSRDFYFVGATSPLGNLLPTVVGAKLISEIAKNHAEKVVMDTTGMVKGGAGKALKISKIDLIRPQLILALQREDELEHILIFFRGMRL
;
A
#
# COMPACT_ATOMS: atom_id res chain seq x y z
N MET A 1 5.90 -1.58 21.06
CA MET A 1 5.88 -0.32 20.29
C MET A 1 4.50 0.29 20.49
N ARG A 2 4.41 1.56 20.92
CA ARG A 2 3.11 2.27 20.98
C ARG A 2 2.69 2.61 19.55
N GLU A 3 1.41 2.47 19.24
CA GLU A 3 0.84 2.94 17.98
C GLU A 3 1.03 4.47 17.91
N ARG A 4 1.47 4.96 16.75
CA ARG A 4 1.76 6.39 16.52
C ARG A 4 0.55 7.09 15.92
N PHE A 5 -0.26 6.36 15.16
CA PHE A 5 -1.61 6.78 14.80
C PHE A 5 -2.62 6.23 15.81
N SER A 6 -3.52 7.09 16.29
CA SER A 6 -4.75 6.65 16.93
C SER A 6 -5.71 6.25 15.81
N LEU A 7 -5.86 4.95 15.59
CA LEU A 7 -6.87 4.44 14.66
C LEU A 7 -8.19 4.32 15.41
N ASP A 8 -9.26 4.85 14.83
CA ASP A 8 -10.61 4.66 15.37
C ASP A 8 -11.00 3.17 15.32
N ASP A 9 -11.83 2.74 16.26
CA ASP A 9 -12.23 1.33 16.38
C ASP A 9 -12.86 0.80 15.09
N GLU A 10 -13.69 1.60 14.40
CA GLU A 10 -14.28 1.23 13.10
C GLU A 10 -13.22 0.96 12.03
N VAL A 11 -12.11 1.71 12.04
CA VAL A 11 -10.99 1.51 11.11
C VAL A 11 -10.22 0.24 11.46
N ILE A 12 -10.01 -0.02 12.74
CA ILE A 12 -9.37 -1.25 13.23
C ILE A 12 -10.20 -2.46 12.83
N GLU A 13 -11.52 -2.43 13.06
CA GLU A 13 -12.44 -3.48 12.67
C GLU A 13 -12.38 -3.74 11.15
N ALA A 14 -12.45 -2.68 10.33
CA ALA A 14 -12.33 -2.81 8.88
C ALA A 14 -10.98 -3.40 8.44
N ILE A 15 -9.86 -3.05 9.12
CA ILE A 15 -8.54 -3.62 8.82
C ILE A 15 -8.49 -5.11 9.16
N LEU A 16 -9.09 -5.52 10.28
CA LEU A 16 -9.08 -6.89 10.77
C LEU A 16 -10.07 -7.80 10.04
N GLU A 17 -11.12 -7.25 9.46
CA GLU A 17 -12.16 -7.96 8.73
C GLU A 17 -11.61 -8.90 7.62
N PRO A 18 -11.78 -10.23 7.67
CA PRO A 18 -11.08 -11.17 6.77
C PRO A 18 -11.29 -10.96 5.27
N GLN A 19 -12.46 -10.46 4.82
CA GLN A 19 -12.69 -10.14 3.41
C GLN A 19 -11.82 -8.98 2.91
N ASN A 20 -11.38 -8.09 3.80
CA ASN A 20 -10.52 -6.96 3.45
C ASN A 20 -9.07 -7.44 3.29
N ARG A 21 -8.82 -8.23 2.25
CA ARG A 21 -7.55 -8.93 2.03
C ARG A 21 -6.45 -8.02 1.54
N ILE A 22 -6.75 -7.09 0.64
CA ILE A 22 -5.80 -6.07 0.18
C ILE A 22 -6.23 -4.72 0.74
N ILE A 23 -5.33 -4.12 1.53
CA ILE A 23 -5.47 -2.80 2.13
C ILE A 23 -4.47 -1.89 1.42
N MET A 24 -4.96 -0.88 0.70
CA MET A 24 -4.12 0.08 -0.02
C MET A 24 -4.03 1.39 0.75
N VAL A 25 -2.82 1.85 1.04
CA VAL A 25 -2.59 3.14 1.70
C VAL A 25 -2.29 4.21 0.65
N VAL A 26 -3.09 5.27 0.61
CA VAL A 26 -3.00 6.36 -0.36
C VAL A 26 -2.83 7.69 0.37
N GLY A 27 -1.99 8.58 -0.15
CA GLY A 27 -1.73 9.89 0.43
C GLY A 27 -0.66 10.63 -0.38
N ALA A 28 -0.55 11.94 -0.19
CA ALA A 28 0.54 12.72 -0.77
C ALA A 28 1.91 12.33 -0.19
N SER A 29 3.00 12.87 -0.75
CA SER A 29 4.34 12.74 -0.14
C SER A 29 4.34 13.33 1.28
N ASP A 30 5.14 12.75 2.17
CA ASP A 30 5.36 13.25 3.55
C ASP A 30 4.09 13.39 4.42
N THR A 31 3.03 12.62 4.13
CA THR A 31 1.81 12.58 4.96
C THR A 31 1.89 11.60 6.12
N GLY A 32 2.91 10.72 6.16
CA GLY A 32 3.04 9.69 7.20
C GLY A 32 2.55 8.29 6.81
N LYS A 33 2.32 8.03 5.51
CA LYS A 33 1.86 6.72 4.98
C LYS A 33 2.69 5.55 5.50
N THR A 34 4.01 5.61 5.40
CA THR A 34 4.90 4.53 5.84
C THR A 34 4.75 4.27 7.34
N THR A 35 4.61 5.31 8.17
CA THR A 35 4.31 5.18 9.60
C THR A 35 2.97 4.50 9.84
N LEU A 36 1.93 4.87 9.09
CA LEU A 36 0.62 4.21 9.15
C LEU A 36 0.72 2.73 8.73
N VAL A 37 1.48 2.43 7.69
CA VAL A 37 1.75 1.05 7.24
C VAL A 37 2.43 0.24 8.34
N GLU A 38 3.43 0.77 9.04
CA GLU A 38 4.09 0.10 10.17
C GLU A 38 3.10 -0.24 11.31
N ASP A 39 2.19 0.68 11.62
CA ASP A 39 1.19 0.49 12.67
C ASP A 39 0.15 -0.58 12.24
N ILE A 40 -0.32 -0.55 10.98
CA ILE A 40 -1.20 -1.58 10.40
C ILE A 40 -0.51 -2.95 10.38
N LEU A 41 0.75 -3.01 9.97
CA LEU A 41 1.53 -4.26 9.94
C LEU A 41 1.69 -4.85 11.34
N THR A 42 1.90 -4.01 12.35
CA THR A 42 1.96 -4.42 13.75
C THR A 42 0.63 -5.01 14.21
N LEU A 43 -0.48 -4.33 13.91
CA LEU A 43 -1.84 -4.78 14.24
C LEU A 43 -2.16 -6.12 13.56
N LEU A 44 -1.94 -6.21 12.25
CA LEU A 44 -2.24 -7.41 11.47
C LEU A 44 -1.37 -8.59 11.90
N ALA A 45 -0.08 -8.40 12.17
CA ALA A 45 0.81 -9.49 12.57
C ALA A 45 0.43 -10.12 13.92
N ARG A 46 -0.30 -9.42 14.79
CA ARG A 46 -0.85 -9.98 16.03
C ARG A 46 -2.03 -10.93 15.79
N THR A 47 -2.74 -10.75 14.67
CA THR A 47 -4.00 -11.44 14.39
C THR A 47 -3.83 -12.52 13.32
N PHE A 48 -3.01 -12.26 12.30
CA PHE A 48 -2.81 -13.11 11.14
C PHE A 48 -1.41 -13.72 11.15
N LYS A 49 -1.31 -15.00 10.75
CA LYS A 49 -0.03 -15.72 10.72
C LYS A 49 0.85 -15.28 9.56
N LYS A 50 0.24 -14.86 8.44
CA LYS A 50 0.93 -14.44 7.22
C LYS A 50 0.38 -13.11 6.72
N VAL A 51 1.16 -12.05 6.92
CA VAL A 51 0.86 -10.70 6.42
C VAL A 51 1.93 -10.33 5.39
N ALA A 52 1.51 -9.95 4.19
CA ALA A 52 2.42 -9.41 3.19
C ALA A 52 2.38 -7.88 3.19
N VAL A 53 3.50 -7.27 2.85
CA VAL A 53 3.58 -5.86 2.49
C VAL A 53 4.12 -5.74 1.08
N VAL A 54 3.51 -4.86 0.29
CA VAL A 54 3.97 -4.45 -1.02
C VAL A 54 4.46 -3.02 -0.91
N ASP A 55 5.74 -2.81 -1.20
CA ASP A 55 6.36 -1.50 -1.26
C ASP A 55 6.27 -0.97 -2.68
N GLY A 56 5.28 -0.10 -2.91
CA GLY A 56 5.07 0.56 -4.19
C GLY A 56 5.79 1.89 -4.32
N ASP A 57 6.60 2.33 -3.35
CA ASP A 57 7.33 3.60 -3.41
C ASP A 57 8.68 3.44 -4.10
N ILE A 58 8.64 3.51 -5.43
CA ILE A 58 9.84 3.36 -6.29
C ILE A 58 10.90 4.46 -6.07
N GLY A 59 10.56 5.57 -5.42
CA GLY A 59 11.48 6.67 -5.12
C GLY A 59 12.20 6.51 -3.78
N GLN A 60 11.57 5.86 -2.81
CA GLN A 60 12.12 5.60 -1.48
C GLN A 60 11.82 4.17 -1.03
N SER A 61 12.30 3.21 -1.82
CA SER A 61 12.00 1.80 -1.57
C SER A 61 12.63 1.31 -0.26
N HIS A 62 11.81 0.66 0.54
CA HIS A 62 12.16 -0.09 1.74
C HIS A 62 12.39 -1.58 1.43
N LEU A 63 11.75 -2.12 0.38
CA LEU A 63 11.84 -3.52 -0.02
C LEU A 63 12.30 -3.69 -1.46
N GLY A 64 13.45 -4.35 -1.59
CA GLY A 64 14.07 -4.61 -2.88
C GLY A 64 15.07 -3.52 -3.27
N PRO A 65 15.64 -3.62 -4.49
CA PRO A 65 16.52 -2.59 -5.02
C PRO A 65 15.78 -1.27 -5.28
N PRO A 66 16.49 -0.13 -5.43
CA PRO A 66 15.90 1.11 -5.92
C PRO A 66 15.16 0.89 -7.25
N THR A 67 14.13 1.71 -7.51
CA THR A 67 13.33 1.67 -8.75
C THR A 67 12.53 0.38 -8.97
N THR A 68 12.30 -0.38 -7.90
CA THR A 68 11.49 -1.60 -7.95
C THR A 68 10.23 -1.46 -7.11
N ILE A 69 9.23 -2.30 -7.43
CA ILE A 69 8.09 -2.56 -6.54
C ILE A 69 8.36 -3.93 -5.92
N GLY A 70 8.67 -3.94 -4.63
CA GLY A 70 9.03 -5.16 -3.90
C GLY A 70 7.89 -5.65 -3.02
N TRP A 71 7.97 -6.90 -2.60
CA TRP A 71 7.13 -7.40 -1.51
C TRP A 71 7.89 -8.29 -0.54
N GLY A 72 7.36 -8.38 0.67
CA GLY A 72 7.90 -9.21 1.73
C GLY A 72 6.81 -9.87 2.55
N LEU A 73 7.18 -10.90 3.30
CA LEU A 73 6.27 -11.66 4.15
C LEU A 73 6.66 -11.51 5.62
N ILE A 74 5.70 -11.13 6.44
CA ILE A 74 5.79 -11.04 7.90
C ILE A 74 5.08 -12.26 8.48
N GLN A 75 5.80 -13.00 9.32
CA GLN A 75 5.28 -14.16 10.03
C GLN A 75 5.35 -13.90 11.53
N ASN A 76 4.20 -13.92 12.19
CA ASN A 76 4.00 -13.71 13.64
C ASN A 76 4.25 -12.30 14.19
N LYS A 77 5.30 -11.58 13.75
CA LYS A 77 5.62 -10.27 14.33
C LYS A 77 6.30 -9.34 13.32
N PHE A 78 5.80 -8.12 13.22
CA PHE A 78 6.50 -7.01 12.57
C PHE A 78 7.47 -6.34 13.57
N GLU A 79 8.71 -6.10 13.13
CA GLU A 79 9.73 -5.40 13.93
C GLU A 79 10.19 -4.10 13.28
N SER A 80 10.58 -4.17 12.01
CA SER A 80 10.96 -3.02 11.18
C SER A 80 11.06 -3.45 9.73
N TRP A 81 11.03 -2.49 8.79
CA TRP A 81 11.26 -2.75 7.36
C TRP A 81 12.54 -3.52 7.07
N LYS A 82 13.64 -3.19 7.75
CA LYS A 82 14.95 -3.84 7.56
C LYS A 82 14.96 -5.33 7.89
N LYS A 83 13.97 -5.81 8.67
CA LYS A 83 13.83 -7.22 9.07
C LYS A 83 12.90 -7.99 8.15
N ILE A 84 12.24 -7.33 7.21
CA ILE A 84 11.37 -8.00 6.24
C ILE A 84 12.24 -8.45 5.07
N PRO A 85 12.43 -9.76 4.84
CA PRO A 85 13.13 -10.23 3.67
C PRO A 85 12.26 -9.98 2.44
N SER A 86 12.82 -9.26 1.45
CA SER A 86 12.22 -9.15 0.12
C SER A 86 12.12 -10.53 -0.52
N ARG A 87 10.93 -10.88 -1.04
CA ARG A 87 10.65 -12.19 -1.63
C ARG A 87 10.74 -12.17 -3.15
N ASP A 88 10.28 -11.10 -3.76
CA ASP A 88 10.37 -10.84 -5.19
C ASP A 88 10.20 -9.33 -5.45
N PHE A 89 10.48 -8.89 -6.67
CA PHE A 89 10.30 -7.50 -7.08
C PHE A 89 10.03 -7.35 -8.58
N TYR A 90 9.38 -6.25 -8.95
CA TYR A 90 9.21 -5.83 -10.34
C TYR A 90 10.07 -4.60 -10.63
N PHE A 91 10.90 -4.65 -11.67
CA PHE A 91 11.75 -3.53 -12.07
C PHE A 91 10.95 -2.48 -12.86
N VAL A 92 10.75 -1.29 -12.28
CA VAL A 92 10.13 -0.14 -12.95
C VAL A 92 11.19 0.67 -13.70
N GLY A 93 12.41 0.76 -13.16
CA GLY A 93 13.53 1.47 -13.79
C GLY A 93 13.45 3.00 -13.69
N ALA A 94 12.62 3.53 -12.79
CA ALA A 94 12.52 4.94 -12.49
C ALA A 94 12.35 5.20 -10.98
N THR A 95 12.81 6.35 -10.51
CA THR A 95 12.64 6.82 -9.12
C THR A 95 11.37 7.66 -8.95
N SER A 96 10.62 7.90 -10.03
CA SER A 96 9.34 8.62 -10.02
C SER A 96 8.38 7.96 -11.02
N PRO A 97 7.07 7.86 -10.69
CA PRO A 97 6.09 7.33 -11.63
C PRO A 97 5.88 8.21 -12.86
N LEU A 98 6.24 9.50 -12.78
CA LEU A 98 6.10 10.42 -13.92
C LEU A 98 6.98 9.94 -15.08
N GLY A 99 6.38 9.79 -16.27
CA GLY A 99 7.03 9.20 -17.45
C GLY A 99 7.07 7.66 -17.46
N ASN A 100 6.68 7.00 -16.36
CA ASN A 100 6.74 5.54 -16.17
C ASN A 100 5.45 4.98 -15.54
N LEU A 101 4.29 5.58 -15.86
CA LEU A 101 3.01 5.21 -15.26
C LEU A 101 2.65 3.74 -15.54
N LEU A 102 2.79 3.29 -16.79
CA LEU A 102 2.45 1.93 -17.20
C LEU A 102 3.24 0.86 -16.41
N PRO A 103 4.60 0.85 -16.41
CA PRO A 103 5.34 -0.14 -15.65
C PRO A 103 5.08 -0.03 -14.15
N THR A 104 4.85 1.18 -13.61
CA THR A 104 4.51 1.37 -12.19
C THR A 104 3.17 0.70 -11.83
N VAL A 105 2.16 0.83 -12.69
CA VAL A 105 0.83 0.28 -12.47
C VAL A 105 0.82 -1.24 -12.69
N VAL A 106 1.49 -1.72 -13.75
CA VAL A 106 1.64 -3.15 -14.06
C VAL A 106 2.40 -3.88 -12.96
N GLY A 107 3.55 -3.33 -12.53
CA GLY A 107 4.35 -3.93 -11.46
C GLY A 107 3.59 -4.00 -10.14
N ALA A 108 2.86 -2.94 -9.80
CA ALA A 108 1.99 -2.93 -8.62
C ALA A 108 0.95 -4.06 -8.65
N LYS A 109 0.25 -4.22 -9.78
CA LYS A 109 -0.72 -5.31 -9.98
C LYS A 109 -0.08 -6.69 -9.80
N LEU A 110 1.01 -6.95 -10.50
CA LEU A 110 1.66 -8.27 -10.50
C LEU A 110 2.18 -8.64 -9.10
N ILE A 111 2.86 -7.69 -8.44
CA ILE A 111 3.44 -7.93 -7.12
C ILE A 111 2.36 -8.07 -6.05
N SER A 112 1.29 -7.26 -6.09
CA SER A 112 0.14 -7.43 -5.19
C SER A 112 -0.57 -8.77 -5.37
N GLU A 113 -0.70 -9.25 -6.61
CA GLU A 113 -1.29 -10.56 -6.92
C GLU A 113 -0.43 -11.71 -6.37
N ILE A 114 0.89 -11.66 -6.57
CA ILE A 114 1.83 -12.63 -6.00
C ILE A 114 1.75 -12.62 -4.47
N ALA A 115 1.80 -11.45 -3.84
CA ALA A 115 1.72 -11.30 -2.39
C ALA A 115 0.41 -11.88 -1.82
N LYS A 116 -0.73 -11.62 -2.48
CA LYS A 116 -2.05 -12.14 -2.10
C LYS A 116 -2.12 -13.67 -2.07
N ASN A 117 -1.38 -14.36 -2.95
CA ASN A 117 -1.35 -15.82 -2.98
C ASN A 117 -0.55 -16.44 -1.82
N HIS A 118 0.26 -15.64 -1.12
CA HIS A 118 1.15 -16.11 -0.05
C HIS A 118 0.74 -15.61 1.34
N ALA A 119 -0.26 -14.72 1.44
CA ALA A 119 -0.65 -14.08 2.68
C ALA A 119 -2.18 -14.00 2.87
N GLU A 120 -2.60 -13.93 4.12
CA GLU A 120 -3.99 -13.72 4.53
C GLU A 120 -4.39 -12.26 4.25
N LYS A 121 -3.45 -11.35 4.52
CA LYS A 121 -3.58 -9.90 4.34
C LYS A 121 -2.40 -9.33 3.55
N VAL A 122 -2.66 -8.32 2.73
CA VAL A 122 -1.66 -7.58 1.97
C VAL A 122 -1.84 -6.09 2.26
N VAL A 123 -0.80 -5.44 2.76
CA VAL A 123 -0.76 -3.98 2.91
C VAL A 123 0.07 -3.40 1.77
N MET A 124 -0.52 -2.54 0.95
CA MET A 124 0.17 -1.88 -0.14
C MET A 124 0.50 -0.44 0.23
N ASP A 125 1.79 -0.15 0.42
CA ASP A 125 2.29 1.22 0.49
C ASP A 125 2.43 1.78 -0.92
N THR A 126 2.04 3.04 -1.12
CA THR A 126 2.02 3.66 -2.45
C THR A 126 2.80 4.97 -2.48
N THR A 127 3.36 5.32 -3.64
CA THR A 127 4.03 6.62 -3.86
C THR A 127 3.17 7.83 -3.49
N GLY A 128 3.79 8.95 -3.13
CA GLY A 128 3.09 10.21 -2.83
C GLY A 128 2.50 10.98 -4.03
N MET A 129 2.61 10.46 -5.25
CA MET A 129 2.17 11.16 -6.47
C MET A 129 0.65 11.12 -6.63
N VAL A 130 -0.02 12.17 -6.15
CA VAL A 130 -1.50 12.31 -6.17
C VAL A 130 -1.99 13.52 -6.96
N LYS A 131 -1.13 14.54 -7.14
CA LYS A 131 -1.49 15.81 -7.80
C LYS A 131 -1.45 15.72 -9.32
N GLY A 132 -2.28 16.55 -9.96
CA GLY A 132 -2.35 16.69 -11.42
C GLY A 132 -2.96 15.47 -12.14
N GLY A 133 -3.12 15.58 -13.46
CA GLY A 133 -3.74 14.52 -14.28
C GLY A 133 -2.99 13.19 -14.18
N ALA A 134 -1.66 13.22 -14.14
CA ALA A 134 -0.83 12.02 -14.01
C ALA A 134 -0.98 11.34 -12.63
N GLY A 135 -1.03 12.10 -11.53
CA GLY A 135 -1.23 11.54 -10.19
C GLY A 135 -2.62 10.92 -10.03
N LYS A 136 -3.65 11.61 -10.55
CA LYS A 136 -5.01 11.08 -10.61
C LYS A 136 -5.08 9.78 -11.40
N ALA A 137 -4.55 9.77 -12.63
CA ALA A 137 -4.54 8.59 -13.49
C ALA A 137 -3.78 7.42 -12.85
N LEU A 138 -2.64 7.69 -12.19
CA LEU A 138 -1.85 6.69 -11.48
C LEU A 138 -2.67 6.00 -10.37
N LYS A 139 -3.33 6.78 -9.51
CA LYS A 139 -4.06 6.23 -8.35
C LYS A 139 -5.31 5.49 -8.79
N ILE A 140 -6.10 6.06 -9.71
CA ILE A 140 -7.27 5.39 -10.27
C ILE A 140 -6.87 4.05 -10.90
N SER A 141 -5.86 4.05 -11.78
CA SER A 141 -5.42 2.81 -12.45
C SER A 141 -4.90 1.75 -11.47
N LYS A 142 -4.20 2.16 -10.39
CA LYS A 142 -3.78 1.23 -9.33
C LYS A 142 -5.00 0.63 -8.62
N ILE A 143 -5.98 1.43 -8.25
CA ILE A 143 -7.18 0.95 -7.56
C ILE A 143 -7.98 0.00 -8.47
N ASP A 144 -8.18 0.35 -9.74
CA ASP A 144 -8.96 -0.45 -10.70
C ASP A 144 -8.34 -1.83 -10.98
N LEU A 145 -7.01 -1.89 -11.11
CA LEU A 145 -6.31 -3.15 -11.41
C LEU A 145 -6.09 -4.01 -10.18
N ILE A 146 -5.81 -3.41 -9.02
CA ILE A 146 -5.48 -4.14 -7.80
C ILE A 146 -6.74 -4.54 -7.05
N ARG A 147 -7.83 -3.77 -7.21
CA ARG A 147 -9.12 -3.95 -6.54
C ARG A 147 -8.94 -4.16 -5.04
N PRO A 148 -8.36 -3.17 -4.32
CA PRO A 148 -8.27 -3.25 -2.88
C PRO A 148 -9.67 -3.28 -2.27
N GLN A 149 -9.84 -4.08 -1.22
CA GLN A 149 -11.11 -4.14 -0.49
C GLN A 149 -11.22 -3.01 0.54
N LEU A 150 -10.08 -2.47 0.97
CA LEU A 150 -10.00 -1.31 1.84
C LEU A 150 -8.96 -0.31 1.30
N ILE A 151 -9.36 0.96 1.21
CA ILE A 151 -8.46 2.06 0.91
C ILE A 151 -8.37 2.93 2.17
N LEU A 152 -7.16 3.08 2.70
CA LEU A 152 -6.87 4.01 3.79
C LEU A 152 -6.25 5.25 3.19
N ALA A 153 -7.01 6.35 3.19
CA ALA A 153 -6.63 7.61 2.60
C ALA A 153 -6.13 8.57 3.68
N LEU A 154 -4.84 8.93 3.61
CA LEU A 154 -4.20 9.84 4.54
C LEU A 154 -3.97 11.19 3.86
N GLN A 155 -4.80 12.17 4.25
CA GLN A 155 -4.79 13.54 3.74
C GLN A 155 -4.85 14.58 4.86
N ARG A 156 -4.38 15.79 4.60
CA ARG A 156 -4.49 16.92 5.54
C ARG A 156 -5.70 17.80 5.23
N GLU A 157 -5.98 17.99 3.94
CA GLU A 157 -7.08 18.80 3.45
C GLU A 157 -7.89 17.92 2.48
N ASP A 158 -8.03 18.34 1.23
CA ASP A 158 -8.82 17.68 0.19
C ASP A 158 -7.95 17.11 -0.93
N GLU A 159 -6.64 16.92 -0.70
CA GLU A 159 -5.68 16.61 -1.76
C GLU A 159 -5.85 15.22 -2.39
N LEU A 160 -6.76 14.38 -1.88
CA LEU A 160 -7.14 13.10 -2.47
C LEU A 160 -8.57 13.08 -3.01
N GLU A 161 -9.39 14.11 -2.75
CA GLU A 161 -10.83 14.09 -3.07
C GLU A 161 -11.09 13.95 -4.58
N HIS A 162 -10.22 14.53 -5.41
CA HIS A 162 -10.26 14.40 -6.88
C HIS A 162 -9.95 12.98 -7.38
N ILE A 163 -9.56 12.06 -6.50
CA ILE A 163 -9.37 10.63 -6.74
C ILE A 163 -10.48 9.83 -6.04
N LEU A 164 -10.71 10.08 -4.74
CA LEU A 164 -11.59 9.26 -3.90
C LEU A 164 -13.07 9.36 -4.29
N ILE A 165 -13.51 10.48 -4.85
CA ILE A 165 -14.91 10.68 -5.25
C ILE A 165 -15.42 9.59 -6.21
N PHE A 166 -14.54 9.01 -7.03
CA PHE A 166 -14.89 7.95 -7.98
C PHE A 166 -15.11 6.58 -7.31
N PHE A 167 -14.62 6.40 -6.08
CA PHE A 167 -14.67 5.13 -5.35
C PHE A 167 -15.64 5.11 -4.17
N ARG A 168 -16.24 6.27 -3.82
CA ARG A 168 -17.26 6.33 -2.78
C ARG A 168 -18.49 5.49 -3.17
N GLY A 169 -18.82 4.51 -2.33
CA GLY A 169 -19.98 3.64 -2.52
C GLY A 169 -19.81 2.52 -3.55
N MET A 170 -18.64 2.38 -4.18
CA MET A 170 -18.38 1.24 -5.05
C MET A 170 -18.10 -0.03 -4.24
N ARG A 171 -18.69 -1.15 -4.67
CA ARG A 171 -18.32 -2.50 -4.24
C ARG A 171 -17.54 -3.14 -5.40
N LEU A 172 -16.22 -3.19 -5.29
CA LEU A 172 -15.30 -3.77 -6.30
C LEU A 172 -15.19 -5.30 -6.18
#